data_AF-A0A1J5HRX5-F1
#
_entry.id   AF-A0A1J5HRX5-F1
#
_cell.length_a   1.000
_cell.length_b   1.000
_cell.length_c   1.000
_cell.angle_alpha   90.00
_cell.angle_beta   90.00
_cell.angle_gamma   90.00
#
_symmetry.space_group_name_H-M   'P 1'
#
loop_
_entity.id
_entity.type
_entity.pdbx_description
1 polymer ?
#
loop_
_entity_poly.entity_id
_entity_poly.type
_entity_poly.pdbx_seq_one_letter_code
_entity_poly.pdbx_strand_id
1 'polypeptide(L)'
;MTTIILLTQGELGGDVGVRKKEFELAMQYWGFDYVTFRYPDMKLAYFPLNKMVDSVTKVVVNKNITALVSFHPNEITSGFDHPDHNRAGEITRLVSVGMKDGRKLIYWMSNNKPYLTKERNKYAKQFYSSQNIPIEVLKTIGESYLKIR
;
A
#
# COMPACT_ATOMS: atom_id res chain seq x y z
N MET A 1 -3.16 13.77 -8.78
CA MET A 1 -4.13 12.82 -8.19
C MET A 1 -3.35 11.63 -7.67
N THR A 2 -3.65 11.14 -6.47
CA THR A 2 -2.99 9.96 -5.90
C THR A 2 -3.75 8.71 -6.33
N THR A 3 -3.01 7.67 -6.76
CA THR A 3 -3.59 6.37 -7.14
C THR A 3 -3.02 5.28 -6.23
N ILE A 4 -3.88 4.51 -5.60
CA ILE A 4 -3.50 3.33 -4.81
C ILE A 4 -3.54 2.09 -5.69
N ILE A 5 -2.43 1.35 -5.72
CA ILE A 5 -2.35 0.07 -6.43
C ILE A 5 -2.41 -1.03 -5.37
N LEU A 6 -3.57 -1.67 -5.26
CA LEU A 6 -3.83 -2.73 -4.28
C LEU A 6 -3.52 -4.10 -4.92
N LEU A 7 -2.51 -4.82 -4.40
CA LEU A 7 -2.06 -6.10 -4.97
C LEU A 7 -2.93 -7.30 -4.54
N THR A 8 -3.32 -7.33 -3.26
CA THR A 8 -4.14 -8.39 -2.63
C THR A 8 -5.34 -7.74 -1.94
N GLN A 9 -6.43 -8.49 -1.73
CA GLN A 9 -7.56 -7.99 -0.95
C GLN A 9 -7.37 -8.22 0.55
N GLY A 10 -6.26 -8.86 0.92
CA GLY A 10 -5.98 -9.17 2.30
C GLY A 10 -6.91 -10.26 2.84
N GLU A 11 -7.33 -11.19 1.97
CA GLU A 11 -8.36 -12.17 2.25
C GLU A 11 -8.03 -13.16 3.37
N LEU A 12 -6.77 -13.28 3.77
CA LEU A 12 -6.36 -14.12 4.91
C LEU A 12 -6.29 -13.33 6.22
N GLY A 13 -6.33 -12.00 6.15
CA GLY A 13 -6.35 -11.12 7.31
C GLY A 13 -7.74 -10.84 7.88
N GLY A 14 -8.82 -11.43 7.37
CA GLY A 14 -10.17 -11.19 7.90
C GLY A 14 -11.28 -11.39 6.86
N ASP A 15 -12.49 -10.92 7.16
CA ASP A 15 -13.62 -11.00 6.23
C ASP A 15 -13.39 -10.10 5.00
N VAL A 16 -13.37 -10.72 3.82
CA VAL A 16 -13.09 -10.05 2.53
C VAL A 16 -14.10 -8.95 2.23
N GLY A 17 -15.38 -9.16 2.54
CA GLY A 17 -16.44 -8.19 2.30
C GLY A 17 -16.25 -6.93 3.15
N VAL A 18 -15.90 -7.13 4.42
CA VAL A 18 -15.56 -6.04 5.35
C VAL A 18 -14.32 -5.30 4.86
N ARG A 19 -13.21 -5.99 4.58
CA ARG A 19 -11.96 -5.34 4.15
C ARG A 19 -12.11 -4.55 2.86
N LYS A 20 -12.89 -5.07 1.92
CA LYS A 20 -13.20 -4.35 0.68
C LYS A 20 -13.97 -3.05 0.97
N LYS A 21 -15.01 -3.12 1.82
CA LYS A 21 -15.80 -1.94 2.21
C LYS A 21 -14.94 -0.91 2.93
N GLU A 22 -14.08 -1.34 3.84
CA GLU A 22 -13.12 -0.47 4.54
C GLU A 22 -12.19 0.24 3.57
N PHE A 23 -11.61 -0.51 2.63
CA PHE A 23 -10.73 0.03 1.61
C PHE A 23 -11.45 1.06 0.72
N GLU A 24 -12.63 0.72 0.20
CA GLU A 24 -13.40 1.63 -0.66
C GLU A 24 -13.81 2.91 0.07
N LEU A 25 -14.25 2.80 1.33
CA LEU A 25 -14.56 3.95 2.16
C LEU A 25 -13.33 4.84 2.39
N ALA A 26 -12.17 4.23 2.65
CA ALA A 26 -10.90 4.91 2.75
C ALA A 26 -10.56 5.69 1.47
N MET A 27 -10.61 5.03 0.30
CA MET A 27 -10.31 5.65 -0.99
C MET A 27 -11.26 6.80 -1.28
N GLN A 28 -12.56 6.62 -1.04
CA GLN A 28 -13.57 7.65 -1.21
C GLN A 28 -13.30 8.85 -0.29
N TYR A 29 -13.02 8.59 0.99
CA TYR A 29 -12.78 9.64 1.98
C TYR A 29 -11.56 10.50 1.59
N TRP A 30 -10.47 9.87 1.13
CA TRP A 30 -9.26 10.56 0.71
C TRP A 30 -9.31 11.09 -0.73
N GLY A 31 -10.36 10.79 -1.50
CA GLY A 31 -10.46 11.17 -2.91
C GLY A 31 -9.36 10.53 -3.77
N PHE A 32 -8.89 9.35 -3.37
CA PHE A 32 -7.85 8.62 -4.09
C PHE A 32 -8.47 7.74 -5.17
N ASP A 33 -7.84 7.72 -6.34
CA ASP A 33 -8.12 6.71 -7.34
C ASP A 33 -7.47 5.39 -6.94
N TYR A 34 -7.93 4.27 -7.46
CA TYR A 34 -7.29 3.00 -7.17
C TYR A 34 -7.42 1.98 -8.30
N VAL A 35 -6.45 1.06 -8.36
CA VAL A 35 -6.48 -0.13 -9.20
C VAL A 35 -6.28 -1.33 -8.28
N THR A 36 -7.16 -2.32 -8.39
CA THR A 36 -7.04 -3.55 -7.61
C THR A 36 -6.60 -4.71 -8.50
N PHE A 37 -5.73 -5.53 -7.94
CA PHE A 37 -5.43 -6.86 -8.44
C PHE A 37 -5.99 -7.90 -7.44
N ARG A 38 -5.97 -9.17 -7.86
CA ARG A 38 -6.37 -10.32 -7.04
C ARG A 38 -5.23 -11.33 -6.98
N TYR A 39 -4.04 -10.85 -6.64
CA TYR A 39 -2.94 -11.76 -6.33
C TYR A 39 -3.18 -12.41 -4.96
N PRO A 40 -2.65 -13.63 -4.74
CA PRO A 40 -2.97 -14.38 -3.52
C PRO A 40 -2.29 -13.75 -2.31
N ASP A 41 -3.09 -13.41 -1.30
CA ASP A 41 -2.64 -12.88 -0.02
C ASP A 41 -1.76 -13.88 0.73
N MET A 42 -0.74 -13.36 1.42
CA MET A 42 0.35 -14.09 2.08
C MET A 42 1.18 -15.00 1.17
N LYS A 43 0.99 -14.88 -0.14
CA LYS A 43 1.63 -15.74 -1.15
C LYS A 43 2.14 -14.95 -2.34
N LEU A 44 2.28 -13.63 -2.25
CA LEU A 44 2.85 -12.83 -3.34
C LEU A 44 4.25 -13.33 -3.72
N ALA A 45 5.03 -13.82 -2.76
CA ALA A 45 6.36 -14.36 -2.99
C ALA A 45 6.39 -15.57 -3.95
N TYR A 46 5.29 -16.31 -4.06
CA TYR A 46 5.16 -17.49 -4.91
C TYR A 46 4.52 -17.18 -6.27
N PHE A 47 3.98 -15.97 -6.45
CA PHE A 47 3.44 -15.55 -7.74
C PHE A 47 4.58 -15.06 -8.65
N PRO A 48 4.53 -15.31 -9.99
CA PRO A 48 5.59 -14.87 -10.89
C PRO A 48 5.84 -13.36 -10.85
N LEU A 49 7.06 -12.98 -10.46
CA LEU A 49 7.44 -11.57 -10.25
C LEU A 49 7.29 -10.73 -11.52
N ASN A 50 7.74 -11.25 -12.66
CA ASN A 50 7.64 -10.58 -13.95
C ASN A 50 6.18 -10.20 -14.31
N LYS A 51 5.21 -11.10 -14.06
CA LYS A 51 3.80 -10.83 -14.31
C LYS A 51 3.25 -9.69 -13.44
N MET A 52 3.68 -9.61 -12.18
CA MET A 52 3.27 -8.52 -11.28
C MET A 52 3.92 -7.20 -11.70
N VAL A 53 5.22 -7.21 -12.04
CA VAL A 53 5.94 -6.02 -12.54
C VAL A 53 5.30 -5.51 -13.82
N ASP A 54 4.96 -6.37 -14.77
CA ASP A 54 4.30 -5.99 -16.02
C ASP A 54 2.93 -5.35 -15.78
N SER A 55 2.11 -5.96 -14.92
CA SER A 55 0.80 -5.43 -14.54
C SER A 55 0.89 -4.05 -13.88
N VAL A 56 1.80 -3.88 -12.92
CA VAL A 56 1.97 -2.61 -12.21
C VAL A 56 2.56 -1.54 -13.15
N THR A 57 3.49 -1.92 -14.03
CA THR A 57 4.05 -1.01 -15.04
C THR A 57 2.96 -0.45 -15.96
N LYS A 58 2.02 -1.29 -16.42
CA LYS A 58 0.88 -0.83 -17.23
C LYS A 58 0.04 0.21 -16.50
N VAL A 59 -0.22 0.03 -15.21
CA VAL A 59 -0.95 1.01 -14.40
C VAL A 59 -0.16 2.33 -14.30
N VAL A 60 1.13 2.24 -13.99
CA VAL A 60 2.02 3.41 -13.86
C VAL A 60 2.09 4.23 -15.14
N VAL A 61 2.19 3.56 -16.30
CA VAL A 61 2.18 4.21 -17.61
C VAL A 61 0.81 4.81 -17.91
N ASN A 62 -0.28 4.03 -17.80
CA ASN A 62 -1.63 4.49 -18.15
C ASN A 62 -2.10 5.67 -17.28
N LYS A 63 -1.72 5.69 -16.00
CA LYS A 63 -2.08 6.73 -15.04
C LYS A 63 -1.05 7.87 -14.98
N ASN A 64 0.00 7.83 -15.80
CA ASN A 64 1.10 8.81 -15.80
C ASN A 64 1.70 9.05 -14.40
N ILE A 65 1.87 7.98 -13.61
CA ILE A 65 2.39 8.08 -12.23
C ILE A 65 3.86 8.51 -12.28
N THR A 66 4.20 9.59 -11.55
CA THR A 66 5.54 10.22 -11.52
C THR A 66 6.31 9.97 -10.23
N ALA A 67 5.64 9.49 -9.18
CA ALA A 67 6.25 9.12 -7.92
C ALA A 67 5.61 7.83 -7.39
N LEU A 68 6.44 6.92 -6.91
CA LEU A 68 6.04 5.65 -6.32
C LEU A 68 6.38 5.65 -4.83
N VAL A 69 5.42 5.19 -4.03
CA VAL A 69 5.59 4.97 -2.59
C VAL A 69 5.21 3.53 -2.30
N SER A 70 6.07 2.77 -1.64
CA SER A 70 5.82 1.36 -1.30
C SER A 70 6.61 0.94 -0.06
N PHE A 71 6.35 -0.26 0.45
CA PHE A 71 7.15 -0.87 1.50
C PHE A 71 8.61 -1.05 1.06
N HIS A 72 9.53 -1.08 2.00
CA HIS A 72 10.93 -1.38 1.73
C HIS A 72 11.08 -2.87 1.36
N PRO A 73 11.82 -3.23 0.29
CA PRO A 73 11.92 -4.63 -0.16
C PRO A 73 12.67 -5.55 0.80
N ASN A 74 13.50 -4.98 1.66
CA ASN A 74 14.29 -5.70 2.67
C ASN A 74 13.81 -5.35 4.09
N GLU A 75 12.53 -5.10 4.26
CA GLU A 75 12.00 -4.85 5.58
C GLU A 75 12.09 -6.13 6.42
N ILE A 76 12.74 -6.02 7.58
CA ILE A 76 12.77 -7.06 8.61
C ILE A 76 12.20 -6.42 9.86
N THR A 77 10.95 -6.73 10.21
CA THR A 77 10.30 -6.17 11.39
C THR A 77 9.79 -7.25 12.32
N SER A 78 10.35 -7.31 13.53
CA SER A 78 9.84 -8.19 14.58
C SER A 78 8.36 -7.90 14.86
N GLY A 79 7.49 -8.86 14.51
CA GLY A 79 6.04 -8.80 14.70
C GLY A 79 5.21 -8.21 13.55
N PHE A 80 5.84 -7.75 12.46
CA PHE A 80 5.15 -7.22 11.27
C PHE A 80 5.90 -7.54 9.96
N ASP A 81 6.83 -8.49 10.00
CA ASP A 81 7.54 -8.99 8.83
C ASP A 81 6.57 -9.80 7.99
N HIS A 82 6.10 -9.22 6.90
CA HIS A 82 5.15 -9.86 6.01
C HIS A 82 5.78 -10.02 4.63
N PRO A 83 5.97 -11.26 4.13
CA PRO A 83 6.59 -11.53 2.83
C PRO A 83 5.97 -10.73 1.67
N ASP A 84 4.69 -10.39 1.77
CA ASP A 84 4.01 -9.57 0.76
C ASP A 84 4.44 -8.10 0.77
N HIS A 85 4.83 -7.53 1.92
CA HIS A 85 5.39 -6.16 1.97
C HIS A 85 6.72 -6.10 1.23
N ASN A 86 7.62 -7.04 1.52
CA ASN A 86 8.90 -7.16 0.83
C ASN A 86 8.70 -7.37 -0.67
N ARG A 87 7.74 -8.23 -1.05
CA ARG A 87 7.42 -8.45 -2.46
C ARG A 87 6.83 -7.21 -3.13
N ALA A 88 5.93 -6.48 -2.47
CA ALA A 88 5.38 -5.23 -2.97
C ALA A 88 6.48 -4.18 -3.18
N GLY A 89 7.41 -4.06 -2.22
CA GLY A 89 8.58 -3.20 -2.34
C GLY A 89 9.47 -3.56 -3.53
N GLU A 90 9.73 -4.85 -3.73
CA GLU A 90 10.54 -5.34 -4.84
C GLU A 90 9.88 -5.10 -6.20
N ILE A 91 8.56 -5.31 -6.32
CA ILE A 91 7.81 -4.96 -7.52
C ILE A 91 7.95 -3.46 -7.80
N THR A 92 7.73 -2.61 -6.80
CA THR A 92 7.85 -1.15 -6.97
C THR A 92 9.26 -0.74 -7.37
N ARG A 93 10.30 -1.36 -6.79
CA ARG A 93 11.71 -1.14 -7.18
C ARG A 93 11.93 -1.41 -8.66
N LEU A 94 11.52 -2.58 -9.13
CA LEU A 94 11.73 -2.99 -10.52
C LEU A 94 10.95 -2.11 -11.50
N VAL A 95 9.70 -1.77 -11.16
CA VAL A 95 8.90 -0.82 -11.94
C VAL A 95 9.59 0.54 -12.01
N SER A 96 10.16 1.03 -10.91
CA SER A 96 10.85 2.33 -10.86
C SER A 96 12.09 2.38 -11.75
N VAL A 97 12.84 1.29 -11.85
CA VAL A 97 14.02 1.20 -12.73
C VAL A 97 13.62 1.33 -14.20
N GLY A 98 12.43 0.82 -14.56
CA GLY A 98 11.88 0.92 -15.91
C GLY A 98 11.24 2.28 -16.26
N MET A 99 11.10 3.19 -15.29
CA MET A 99 10.54 4.51 -15.51
C MET A 99 11.57 5.47 -16.14
N LYS A 100 11.28 5.99 -17.32
CA LYS A 100 12.07 7.08 -17.93
C LYS A 100 11.86 8.39 -17.16
N ASP A 101 12.89 9.26 -17.17
CA ASP A 101 12.86 10.66 -16.70
C ASP A 101 12.86 10.91 -15.18
N GLY A 102 13.57 10.10 -14.39
CA GLY A 102 13.91 10.48 -13.01
C GLY A 102 12.73 10.46 -12.01
N ARG A 103 11.73 9.62 -12.27
CA ARG A 103 10.57 9.44 -11.40
C ARG A 103 10.97 8.96 -10.00
N LYS A 104 10.34 9.53 -8.98
CA LYS A 104 10.77 9.41 -7.59
C LYS A 104 10.31 8.09 -6.97
N LEU A 105 11.22 7.32 -6.39
CA LEU A 105 10.89 6.18 -5.53
C LEU A 105 11.08 6.55 -4.07
N ILE A 106 10.07 6.26 -3.24
CA ILE A 106 10.09 6.44 -1.80
C ILE A 106 9.74 5.11 -1.16
N TYR A 107 10.64 4.59 -0.33
CA TYR A 107 10.33 3.44 0.50
C TYR A 107 9.82 3.86 1.87
N TRP A 108 8.82 3.14 2.33
CA TRP A 108 8.29 3.18 3.68
C TRP A 108 8.79 1.94 4.43
N MET A 109 9.19 2.13 5.69
CA MET A 109 9.52 1.03 6.58
C MET A 109 8.52 1.03 7.75
N SER A 110 7.87 -0.11 8.02
CA SER A 110 7.05 -0.39 9.22
C SER A 110 7.91 -0.64 10.46
N ASN A 111 9.03 0.05 10.65
CA ASN A 111 9.84 -0.20 11.83
C ASN A 111 9.11 0.28 13.10
N ASN A 112 9.03 -0.58 14.11
CA ASN A 112 8.58 -0.29 15.49
C ASN A 112 9.49 0.72 16.24
N LYS A 113 10.10 1.67 15.52
CA LYS A 113 11.06 2.63 16.05
C LYS A 113 10.38 3.98 16.28
N PRO A 114 10.06 4.36 17.52
CA PRO A 114 9.27 5.56 17.86
C PRO A 114 9.94 6.89 17.46
N TYR A 115 11.21 6.89 17.05
CA TYR A 115 11.94 8.10 16.65
C TYR A 115 11.72 8.55 15.20
N LEU A 116 11.16 7.72 14.32
CA LEU A 116 10.80 8.11 12.95
C LEU A 116 9.40 8.74 12.84
N THR A 117 8.74 9.01 13.98
CA THR A 117 7.43 9.67 14.06
C THR A 117 7.41 11.00 13.30
N LYS A 118 8.53 11.72 13.21
CA LYS A 118 8.62 12.96 12.42
C LYS A 118 8.54 12.73 10.91
N GLU A 119 9.18 11.69 10.37
CA GLU A 119 9.06 11.34 8.95
C GLU A 119 7.69 10.75 8.63
N ARG A 120 7.15 9.90 9.51
CA ARG A 120 5.77 9.41 9.40
C ARG A 120 4.78 10.57 9.37
N ASN A 121 4.91 11.51 10.30
CA ASN A 121 4.06 12.71 10.33
C ASN A 121 4.32 13.63 9.13
N LYS A 122 5.54 13.70 8.59
CA LYS A 122 5.85 14.47 7.38
C LYS A 122 5.14 13.87 6.17
N TYR A 123 5.27 12.57 5.93
CA TYR A 123 4.58 11.88 4.84
C TYR A 123 3.07 11.86 5.05
N ALA A 124 2.62 11.58 6.28
CA ALA A 124 1.21 11.67 6.63
C ALA A 124 0.68 13.08 6.35
N LYS A 125 1.34 14.16 6.78
CA LYS A 125 0.91 15.53 6.45
C LYS A 125 1.01 15.87 4.97
N GLN A 126 1.99 15.30 4.25
CA GLN A 126 2.22 15.56 2.83
C GLN A 126 1.20 14.85 1.93
N PHE A 127 0.78 13.63 2.29
CA PHE A 127 -0.18 12.82 1.53
C PHE A 127 -1.61 12.88 2.10
N TYR A 128 -1.73 13.20 3.39
CA TYR A 128 -2.96 13.26 4.20
C TYR A 128 -2.92 14.54 5.07
N SER A 129 -3.06 15.70 4.45
CA SER A 129 -3.03 17.00 5.13
C SER A 129 -4.06 17.06 6.27
N SER A 130 -3.62 17.09 7.54
CA SER A 130 -4.42 17.14 8.78
C SER A 130 -5.95 17.07 8.57
N GLN A 131 -6.47 15.87 8.34
CA GLN A 131 -7.90 15.67 8.15
C GLN A 131 -8.50 15.19 9.47
N ASN A 132 -9.51 15.92 9.97
CA ASN A 132 -10.39 15.43 11.02
C ASN A 132 -11.26 14.32 10.42
N ILE A 133 -10.80 13.07 10.51
CA ILE A 133 -11.57 11.91 10.07
C ILE A 133 -12.73 11.72 11.06
N PRO A 134 -14.00 11.76 10.61
CA PRO A 134 -15.14 11.51 11.48
C PRO A 134 -15.01 10.15 12.17
N ILE A 135 -15.41 10.08 13.44
CA ILE A 135 -15.24 8.86 14.23
C ILE A 135 -16.03 7.68 13.67
N GLU A 136 -17.12 7.94 12.97
CA GLU A 136 -17.95 6.94 12.27
C GLU A 136 -17.17 6.28 11.14
N VAL A 137 -16.39 7.07 10.40
CA VAL A 137 -15.51 6.59 9.33
C VAL A 137 -14.36 5.78 9.92
N LEU A 138 -13.74 6.27 11.00
CA LEU A 138 -12.68 5.53 11.72
C LEU A 138 -13.16 4.21 12.30
N LYS A 139 -14.35 4.19 12.91
CA LYS A 139 -14.97 2.97 13.43
C LYS A 139 -15.13 1.94 12.32
N THR A 140 -15.58 2.38 11.15
CA THR A 140 -15.75 1.52 9.98
C THR A 140 -14.39 1.02 9.47
N ILE A 141 -13.39 1.90 9.32
CA ILE A 141 -12.03 1.60 8.78
C ILE A 141 -11.18 0.70 9.72
N GLY A 142 -11.64 0.39 10.93
CA GLY A 142 -10.95 -0.47 11.88
C GLY A 142 -11.71 -1.72 12.30
N GLU A 143 -12.86 -2.04 11.69
CA GLU A 143 -13.68 -3.19 12.10
C GLU A 143 -12.95 -4.51 11.89
N SER A 144 -12.16 -4.64 10.82
CA SER A 144 -11.31 -5.80 10.57
C SER A 144 -10.21 -5.92 11.61
N TYR A 145 -9.52 -4.82 11.95
CA TYR A 145 -8.45 -4.81 12.94
C TYR A 145 -8.93 -5.21 14.36
N LEU A 146 -10.16 -4.83 14.72
CA LEU A 146 -10.78 -5.18 16.00
C LEU A 146 -11.24 -6.64 16.07
N LYS A 147 -11.55 -7.29 14.93
CA LYS A 147 -12.04 -8.68 14.88
C LYS A 147 -10.94 -9.75 14.87
N ILE A 148 -9.67 -9.36 14.68
CA ILE A 148 -8.51 -10.26 14.64
C ILE A 148 -7.84 -10.40 16.02
N ARG A 149 -8.19 -9.53 16.99
CA ARG A 149 -7.74 -9.62 18.39
C ARG A 149 -8.83 -10.19 19.27
#